data_AF-A0A952G7N3-F1
#
_entry.id   AF-A0A952G7N3-F1
#
_cell.length_a   1.000
_cell.length_b   1.000
_cell.length_c   1.000
_cell.angle_alpha   90.00
_cell.angle_beta   90.00
_cell.angle_gamma   90.00
#
_symmetry.space_group_name_H-M   'P 1'
#
loop_
_entity.id
_entity.type
_entity.pdbx_description
1 polymer ?
#
loop_
_entity_poly.entity_id
_entity_poly.type
_entity_poly.pdbx_seq_one_letter_code
_entity_poly.pdbx_strand_id
1 'polypeptide(L)' 'TGGDTSSQARQQAAELIAATQRRLEGLSGSVTGSHKTAVDQIKDFLLKAREALKAGDVDGANTLTTKAKLLLDDIAR' A
#
# COMPACT_ATOMS: atom_id res chain seq x y z
N THR A 1 27.12 2.40 12.98
CA THR A 1 26.26 3.24 12.12
C THR A 1 25.17 2.37 11.48
N GLY A 2 24.12 2.02 12.23
CA GLY A 2 23.02 1.15 11.74
C GLY A 2 21.61 1.72 11.98
N GLY A 3 21.51 2.87 12.65
CA GLY A 3 20.23 3.54 12.92
C GLY A 3 19.64 4.23 11.69
N ASP A 4 20.49 4.70 10.78
CA ASP A 4 20.06 5.54 9.66
C ASP A 4 19.35 4.72 8.57
N THR A 5 19.85 3.52 8.27
CA THR A 5 19.29 2.64 7.22
C THR A 5 17.91 2.10 7.59
N SER A 6 17.68 1.72 8.86
CA SER A 6 16.38 1.20 9.31
C SER A 6 15.31 2.29 9.38
N SER A 7 15.72 3.53 9.68
CA SER A 7 14.86 4.71 9.70
C SER A 7 14.46 5.09 8.27
N GLN A 8 15.43 5.09 7.34
CA GLN A 8 15.19 5.35 5.94
C GLN A 8 14.29 4.30 5.29
N ALA A 9 14.52 3.00 5.57
CA ALA A 9 13.69 1.92 5.02
C ALA A 9 12.24 2.01 5.51
N ARG A 10 12.01 2.34 6.79
CA ARG A 10 10.67 2.60 7.31
C ARG A 10 9.99 3.79 6.65
N GLN A 11 10.73 4.88 6.43
CA GLN A 11 10.20 6.06 5.75
C GLN A 11 9.80 5.74 4.31
N GLN A 12 10.64 5.02 3.56
CA GLN A 12 10.33 4.59 2.20
C GLN A 12 9.06 3.71 2.14
N ALA A 13 8.92 2.76 3.08
CA ALA A 13 7.71 1.94 3.17
C ALA A 13 6.46 2.80 3.46
N ALA A 14 6.56 3.77 4.37
CA ALA A 14 5.45 4.69 4.67
C ALA A 14 5.06 5.53 3.44
N GLU A 15 6.04 6.05 2.70
CA GLU A 15 5.82 6.83 1.48
C GLU A 15 5.16 5.98 0.39
N LEU A 16 5.59 4.72 0.24
CA LEU A 16 5.01 3.78 -0.72
C LEU A 16 3.54 3.46 -0.41
N ILE A 17 3.22 3.23 0.87
CA ILE A 17 1.85 3.02 1.34
C ILE A 17 1.01 4.25 1.02
N ALA A 18 1.48 5.44 1.39
CA ALA A 18 0.75 6.68 1.19
C ALA A 18 0.53 7.01 -0.30
N ALA A 19 1.52 6.76 -1.16
CA ALA A 19 1.41 6.95 -2.60
C ALA A 19 0.38 5.99 -3.22
N THR A 20 0.36 4.72 -2.79
CA THR A 20 -0.60 3.72 -3.27
C THR A 20 -2.02 4.07 -2.83
N GLN A 21 -2.20 4.53 -1.59
CA GLN A 21 -3.48 5.02 -1.08
C GLN A 21 -4.01 6.21 -1.89
N ARG A 22 -3.16 7.23 -2.14
CA ARG A 22 -3.55 8.41 -2.93
C ARG A 22 -3.98 8.04 -4.35
N ARG A 23 -3.31 7.07 -4.97
CA ARG A 23 -3.68 6.62 -6.31
C ARG A 23 -5.01 5.85 -6.32
N LEU A 24 -5.28 5.05 -5.28
CA LEU A 24 -6.59 4.42 -5.10
C LEU A 24 -7.71 5.46 -4.95
N GLU A 25 -7.48 6.51 -4.14
CA GLU A 25 -8.42 7.60 -3.92
C GLU A 25 -8.66 8.44 -5.18
N GLY A 26 -7.68 8.50 -6.08
CA GLY A 26 -7.78 9.19 -7.37
C GLY A 26 -8.54 8.41 -8.46
N LEU A 27 -8.95 7.16 -8.22
CA LEU A 27 -9.75 6.40 -9.19
C LEU A 27 -11.19 6.92 -9.27
N SER A 28 -11.78 6.87 -10.46
CA SER A 28 -13.14 7.33 -10.70
C SER A 28 -14.18 6.44 -10.00
N GLY A 29 -15.32 7.03 -9.64
CA GLY A 29 -16.44 6.30 -9.03
C GLY A 29 -16.91 5.09 -9.85
N SER A 30 -16.85 5.18 -11.19
CA SER A 30 -17.20 4.09 -12.10
C SER A 30 -16.26 2.88 -11.96
N VAL A 31 -14.94 3.11 -11.86
CA VAL A 31 -13.95 2.03 -11.66
C VAL A 31 -14.15 1.41 -10.28
N THR A 32 -14.34 2.24 -9.25
CA THR A 32 -14.58 1.74 -7.90
C THR A 32 -15.88 0.94 -7.76
N GLY A 33 -16.91 1.26 -8.56
CA GLY A 33 -18.16 0.51 -8.61
C GLY A 33 -17.99 -0.86 -9.26
N SER A 34 -17.40 -0.90 -10.46
CA SER A 34 -17.16 -2.15 -11.19
C SER A 34 -16.17 -3.08 -10.49
N HIS A 35 -15.21 -2.53 -9.73
CA HIS A 35 -14.15 -3.28 -9.06
C HIS A 35 -14.21 -3.17 -7.53
N LYS A 36 -15.41 -3.01 -6.95
CA LYS A 36 -15.59 -2.78 -5.50
C LYS A 36 -14.83 -3.80 -4.63
N THR A 37 -14.91 -5.08 -4.96
CA THR A 37 -14.21 -6.15 -4.21
C THR A 37 -12.69 -5.95 -4.24
N ALA A 38 -12.13 -5.63 -5.40
CA ALA A 38 -10.70 -5.39 -5.54
C ALA A 38 -10.28 -4.11 -4.79
N VAL A 39 -11.09 -3.05 -4.83
CA VAL A 39 -10.87 -1.82 -4.03
C VAL A 39 -10.84 -2.13 -2.53
N ASP A 40 -11.78 -2.95 -2.04
CA ASP A 40 -11.83 -3.35 -0.63
C ASP A 40 -10.60 -4.19 -0.25
N GLN A 41 -10.12 -5.08 -1.14
CA GLN A 41 -8.87 -5.84 -0.95
C GLN A 41 -7.62 -4.95 -0.95
N ILE A 42 -7.53 -3.95 -1.83
CA ILE A 42 -6.42 -2.98 -1.84
C ILE A 42 -6.38 -2.23 -0.50
N LYS A 43 -7.53 -1.79 0.02
CA LYS A 43 -7.62 -1.12 1.33
C LYS A 43 -7.15 -2.04 2.46
N ASP A 44 -7.56 -3.31 2.46
CA ASP A 44 -7.13 -4.29 3.45
C ASP A 44 -5.62 -4.53 3.41
N PHE A 45 -5.03 -4.67 2.21
CA PHE A 45 -3.57 -4.78 2.09
C PHE A 45 -2.84 -3.55 2.60
N LEU A 46 -3.32 -2.34 2.32
CA LEU A 46 -2.73 -1.09 2.82
C LEU A 46 -2.86 -0.94 4.33
N LEU A 47 -3.98 -1.40 4.92
CA LEU A 47 -4.16 -1.44 6.36
C LEU A 47 -3.13 -2.37 7.02
N LYS A 48 -3.02 -3.61 6.52
CA LYS A 48 -2.05 -4.59 7.02
C LYS A 48 -0.61 -4.11 6.83
N ALA A 49 -0.31 -3.43 5.72
CA ALA A 49 1.02 -2.86 5.50
C ALA A 49 1.39 -1.80 6.54
N ARG A 50 0.42 -0.96 6.95
CA ARG A 50 0.61 0.01 8.03
C ARG A 50 0.82 -0.67 9.38
N GLU A 51 0.10 -1.74 9.66
CA GLU A 51 0.25 -2.51 10.90
C GLU A 51 1.62 -3.20 10.97
N ALA A 52 2.06 -3.86 9.90
CA ALA A 52 3.39 -4.44 9.78
C ALA A 52 4.48 -3.38 10.01
N LEU A 53 4.35 -2.21 9.38
CA LEU A 53 5.30 -1.11 9.54
C LEU A 53 5.37 -0.60 10.99
N LYS A 54 4.22 -0.48 11.66
CA LYS A 54 4.16 -0.10 13.09
C LYS A 54 4.80 -1.15 14.00
N ALA A 55 4.69 -2.42 13.65
CA ALA A 55 5.33 -3.54 14.35
C ALA A 55 6.85 -3.64 14.07
N GLY A 56 7.38 -2.82 13.14
CA GLY A 56 8.79 -2.88 12.72
C GLY A 56 9.07 -3.88 11.60
N ASP A 57 8.04 -4.55 11.08
CA ASP A 57 8.12 -5.46 9.94
C ASP A 57 8.06 -4.67 8.61
N VAL A 58 9.20 -4.10 8.24
CA VAL A 58 9.35 -3.31 7.01
C VAL A 58 9.17 -4.17 5.76
N ASP A 59 9.66 -5.41 5.78
CA ASP A 59 9.58 -6.32 4.64
C ASP A 59 8.14 -6.80 4.40
N GLY A 60 7.40 -7.09 5.48
CA GLY A 60 5.96 -7.36 5.44
C GLY A 60 5.18 -6.16 4.91
N ALA A 61 5.49 -4.95 5.38
CA ALA A 61 4.87 -3.72 4.89
C ALA A 61 5.08 -3.53 3.37
N ASN A 62 6.31 -3.73 2.88
CA ASN A 62 6.65 -3.65 1.46
C ASN A 62 5.94 -4.72 0.63
N THR A 63 5.88 -5.95 1.13
CA THR A 63 5.20 -7.07 0.45
C THR A 63 3.72 -6.81 0.29
N LEU A 64 3.05 -6.37 1.36
CA LEU A 64 1.62 -6.06 1.35
C LEU A 64 1.32 -4.86 0.45
N THR A 65 2.16 -3.82 0.50
CA THR A 65 2.02 -2.65 -0.39
C THR A 65 2.23 -3.01 -1.85
N THR A 66 3.15 -3.94 -2.15
CA THR A 66 3.37 -4.44 -3.51
C THR A 66 2.15 -5.19 -4.03
N LYS A 67 1.52 -6.03 -3.20
CA LYS A 67 0.24 -6.69 -3.55
C LYS A 67 -0.88 -5.67 -3.82
N ALA A 68 -0.99 -4.64 -2.97
CA ALA A 68 -1.94 -3.55 -3.17
C ALA A 68 -1.71 -2.81 -4.50
N LYS A 69 -0.44 -2.53 -4.84
CA LYS A 69 -0.06 -1.90 -6.11
C LYS A 69 -0.42 -2.73 -7.32
N LEU A 70 -0.09 -4.02 -7.31
CA LEU A 70 -0.40 -4.92 -8.43
C LEU A 70 -1.91 -5.00 -8.70
N LEU A 71 -2.71 -5.10 -7.64
CA LEU A 71 -4.16 -5.12 -7.77
C LEU A 71 -4.71 -3.76 -8.22
N LEU A 72 -4.12 -2.66 -7.75
CA LEU A 72 -4.45 -1.30 -8.20
C LEU A 72 -4.13 -1.08 -9.68
N ASP A 73 -3.00 -1.60 -10.16
CA ASP A 73 -2.60 -1.55 -11.57
C ASP A 73 -3.56 -2.34 -12.46
N ASP A 74 -4.06 -3.48 -11.96
CA ASP A 74 -5.02 -4.32 -12.69
C ASP A 74 -6.38 -3.62 -12.88
N ILE A 75 -6.91 -2.96 -11.84
CA ILE A 75 -8.20 -2.27 -11.92
C ILE A 75 -8.13 -0.88 -12.58
N ALA A 76 -6.93 -0.32 -12.72
CA ALA A 76 -6.71 0.98 -13.36
C ALA A 76 -6.40 0.86 -14.87
N ARG A 77 -6.33 -0.37 -15.40
CA ARG A 77 -6.06 -0.66 -16.81
C ARG A 77 -7.30 -0.50 -17.69
#